data_AF-A0A376VPY7-F1
#
_entry.id   AF-A0A376VPY7-F1
#
_cell.length_a   1.000
_cell.length_b   1.000
_cell.length_c   1.000
_cell.angle_alpha   90.00
_cell.angle_beta   90.00
_cell.angle_gamma   90.00
#
_symmetry.space_group_name_H-M   'P 1'
#
loop_
_entity.id
_entity.type
_entity.pdbx_description
1 polymer ?
#
loop_
_entity_poly.entity_id
_entity_poly.type
_entity_poly.pdbx_seq_one_letter_code
_entity_poly.pdbx_strand_id
1 'polypeptide(L)'
;MMRKLGMKPGEAIEHPWVTKAIANAQRKVESRNFDIRKQLLEYDDVANDQRRAIYSQRNELLDVSDVSETINSIREDVFKATIDAYIPPQSLEEMWIFRAAGTSEERFRPRFANCRVAG
;
A
#
# COMPACT_ATOMS: atom_id res chain seq x y z
N MET A 1 3.20 -41.14 -20.81
CA MET A 1 2.43 -42.14 -20.03
C MET A 1 1.37 -42.83 -20.90
N MET A 2 0.52 -42.09 -21.63
CA MET A 2 -0.49 -42.67 -22.54
C MET A 2 0.11 -43.58 -23.64
N ARG A 3 1.26 -43.23 -24.20
CA ARG A 3 1.99 -44.05 -25.18
C ARG A 3 2.59 -45.33 -24.61
N LYS A 4 2.73 -45.44 -23.27
CA LYS A 4 3.19 -46.66 -22.58
C LYS A 4 2.04 -47.63 -22.26
N LEU A 5 0.78 -47.21 -22.43
CA LEU A 5 -0.41 -48.03 -22.20
C LEU A 5 -0.85 -48.86 -23.42
N GLY A 6 -0.10 -48.81 -24.53
CA GLY A 6 -0.36 -49.63 -25.72
C GLY A 6 -1.52 -49.16 -26.62
N MET A 7 -2.08 -47.97 -26.39
CA MET A 7 -3.16 -47.43 -27.23
C MET A 7 -2.68 -47.09 -28.64
N LYS A 8 -3.37 -47.64 -29.66
CA LYS A 8 -3.07 -47.39 -31.08
C LYS A 8 -3.74 -46.09 -31.55
N PRO A 9 -3.13 -45.34 -32.50
CA PRO A 9 -3.76 -44.15 -33.08
C PRO A 9 -5.07 -44.52 -33.76
N GLY A 10 -6.18 -43.90 -33.36
CA GLY A 10 -7.51 -44.09 -33.97
C GLY A 10 -8.50 -44.97 -33.20
N GLU A 11 -8.11 -45.55 -32.05
CA GLU A 11 -9.00 -46.37 -31.21
C GLU A 11 -9.70 -45.51 -30.14
N ALA A 12 -11.01 -45.70 -29.96
CA ALA A 12 -11.80 -44.93 -28.99
C ALA A 12 -11.28 -45.16 -27.57
N ILE A 13 -11.05 -44.06 -26.84
CA ILE A 13 -10.48 -44.11 -25.48
C ILE A 13 -11.60 -44.37 -24.48
N GLU A 14 -12.02 -45.63 -24.36
CA GLU A 14 -13.00 -46.06 -23.37
C GLU A 14 -12.33 -46.86 -22.26
N HIS A 15 -11.50 -46.18 -21.45
CA HIS A 15 -10.99 -46.78 -20.22
C HIS A 15 -11.44 -45.94 -19.03
N PRO A 16 -12.14 -46.51 -18.03
CA PRO A 16 -12.65 -45.77 -16.85
C PRO A 16 -11.60 -44.92 -16.14
N TRP A 17 -10.32 -45.35 -16.17
CA TRP A 17 -9.21 -44.60 -15.55
C TRP A 17 -8.85 -43.32 -16.29
N VAL A 18 -9.07 -43.25 -17.61
CA VAL A 18 -8.87 -42.03 -18.39
C VAL A 18 -9.96 -41.02 -18.07
N THR A 19 -11.23 -41.45 -18.02
CA THR A 19 -12.35 -40.58 -17.60
C THR A 19 -12.12 -40.03 -16.19
N LYS A 20 -11.66 -40.86 -15.25
CA LYS A 20 -11.32 -40.43 -13.88
C LYS A 20 -10.13 -39.45 -13.88
N ALA A 21 -9.12 -39.68 -14.70
CA ALA A 21 -7.97 -38.78 -14.84
C ALA A 21 -8.39 -37.41 -15.41
N ILE A 22 -9.26 -37.38 -16.42
CA ILE A 22 -9.82 -36.16 -17.00
C ILE A 22 -10.65 -35.39 -15.96
N ALA A 23 -11.55 -36.07 -15.24
CA ALA A 23 -12.34 -35.43 -14.19
C ALA A 23 -11.47 -34.82 -13.08
N ASN A 24 -10.40 -35.51 -12.69
CA ASN A 24 -9.45 -34.98 -11.71
C ASN A 24 -8.66 -33.78 -12.24
N ALA A 25 -8.23 -33.83 -13.50
CA ALA A 25 -7.56 -32.70 -14.15
C ALA A 25 -8.48 -31.49 -14.23
N GLN A 26 -9.76 -31.69 -14.58
CA GLN A 26 -10.77 -30.64 -14.62
C GLN A 26 -10.97 -29.98 -13.26
N ARG A 27 -11.20 -30.77 -12.21
CA ARG A 27 -11.31 -30.23 -10.83
C ARG A 27 -10.08 -29.43 -10.42
N LYS A 28 -8.88 -29.86 -10.82
CA LYS A 28 -7.63 -29.15 -10.52
C LYS A 28 -7.56 -27.81 -11.26
N VAL A 29 -8.00 -27.73 -12.51
CA VAL A 29 -8.06 -26.47 -13.27
C VAL A 29 -9.11 -25.53 -12.67
N GLU A 30 -10.27 -26.05 -12.29
CA GLU A 30 -11.34 -25.28 -11.65
C GLU A 30 -10.90 -24.72 -10.29
N SER A 31 -10.26 -25.54 -9.45
CA SER A 31 -9.67 -25.09 -8.18
C SER A 31 -8.66 -23.98 -8.41
N ARG A 32 -7.76 -24.13 -9.40
CA ARG A 32 -6.77 -23.08 -9.71
C ARG A 32 -7.43 -21.78 -10.16
N ASN A 33 -8.49 -21.85 -10.97
CA ASN A 33 -9.23 -20.67 -11.40
C ASN A 33 -9.96 -20.00 -10.23
N PHE A 34 -10.50 -20.79 -9.30
CA PHE A 34 -11.10 -20.28 -8.07
C PHE A 34 -10.06 -19.54 -7.21
N ASP A 35 -8.89 -20.14 -6.99
CA ASP A 35 -7.82 -19.53 -6.19
C ASP A 35 -7.33 -18.22 -6.81
N ILE A 36 -7.17 -18.15 -8.14
CA ILE A 36 -6.80 -16.91 -8.84
C ILE A 36 -7.85 -15.82 -8.62
N ARG A 37 -9.14 -16.15 -8.72
CA ARG A 37 -10.22 -15.17 -8.49
C ARG A 37 -10.25 -14.71 -7.05
N LYS A 38 -10.04 -15.62 -6.09
CA LYS A 38 -9.98 -15.28 -4.67
C LYS A 38 -8.84 -14.29 -4.40
N GLN A 39 -7.65 -14.55 -4.92
CA GLN A 39 -6.52 -13.65 -4.75
C GLN A 39 -6.77 -12.28 -5.39
N LEU A 40 -7.40 -12.23 -6.58
CA LEU A 40 -7.80 -10.96 -7.20
C LEU A 40 -8.82 -10.19 -6.36
N LEU A 41 -9.79 -10.89 -5.75
CA LEU A 41 -10.78 -10.28 -4.86
C LEU A 41 -10.12 -9.71 -3.60
N GLU A 42 -9.19 -10.43 -2.99
CA GLU A 42 -8.45 -9.96 -1.81
C GLU A 42 -7.65 -8.66 -2.10
N TYR A 43 -7.07 -8.53 -3.29
CA TYR A 43 -6.43 -7.27 -3.70
C TYR A 43 -7.45 -6.15 -3.93
N ASP A 44 -8.61 -6.45 -4.52
CA ASP A 44 -9.67 -5.47 -4.71
C ASP A 44 -10.27 -5.00 -3.39
N ASP A 45 -10.41 -5.88 -2.39
CA ASP A 45 -10.91 -5.53 -1.06
C ASP A 45 -10.05 -4.43 -0.42
N VAL A 46 -8.72 -4.57 -0.44
CA VAL A 46 -7.79 -3.55 0.07
C VAL A 46 -7.92 -2.24 -0.72
N ALA A 47 -7.98 -2.31 -2.06
CA ALA A 47 -8.11 -1.13 -2.90
C ALA A 47 -9.46 -0.42 -2.70
N ASN A 48 -10.51 -1.19 -2.46
CA ASN A 48 -11.85 -0.68 -2.20
C ASN A 48 -11.95 -0.02 -0.82
N ASP A 49 -11.34 -0.60 0.21
CA ASP A 49 -11.27 0.02 1.53
C ASP A 49 -10.52 1.35 1.51
N GLN A 50 -9.40 1.42 0.78
CA GLN A 50 -8.70 2.68 0.52
C GLN A 50 -9.61 3.69 -0.19
N ARG A 51 -10.33 3.28 -1.24
CA ARG A 51 -11.26 4.14 -1.98
C ARG A 51 -12.37 4.67 -1.08
N ARG A 52 -12.94 3.82 -0.21
CA ARG A 52 -13.99 4.21 0.75
C ARG A 52 -13.47 5.22 1.77
N ALA A 53 -12.27 5.01 2.31
CA ALA A 53 -11.65 5.96 3.24
C ALA A 53 -11.46 7.35 2.59
N ILE A 54 -10.91 7.40 1.38
CA ILE A 54 -10.70 8.65 0.64
C ILE A 54 -12.04 9.33 0.31
N TYR A 55 -13.03 8.59 -0.18
CA TYR A 55 -14.33 9.18 -0.50
C TYR A 55 -15.09 9.65 0.75
N SER A 56 -14.96 8.96 1.87
CA SER A 56 -15.53 9.41 3.14
C SER A 56 -14.94 10.76 3.55
N GLN A 57 -13.60 10.87 3.60
CA GLN A 57 -12.93 12.12 3.95
C GLN A 57 -13.23 13.24 2.95
N ARG A 58 -13.27 12.92 1.65
CA ARG A 58 -13.64 13.90 0.61
C ARG A 58 -15.03 14.45 0.84
N ASN A 59 -16.02 13.59 1.08
CA ASN A 59 -17.40 14.03 1.27
C ASN A 59 -17.54 14.85 2.56
N GLU A 60 -16.87 14.44 3.64
CA GLU A 60 -16.81 15.20 4.88
C GLU A 60 -16.28 16.62 4.64
N LEU A 61 -15.18 16.78 3.89
CA LEU A 61 -14.64 18.11 3.56
C LEU A 61 -15.51 18.93 2.61
N LEU A 62 -16.33 18.29 1.77
CA LEU A 62 -17.25 18.96 0.85
C LEU A 62 -18.56 19.39 1.52
N ASP A 63 -18.99 18.68 2.56
CA ASP A 63 -20.24 18.94 3.27
C ASP A 63 -20.09 20.05 4.34
N VAL A 64 -18.85 20.36 4.76
CA VAL A 64 -18.56 21.39 5.76
C VAL A 64 -18.47 22.78 5.09
N SER A 65 -19.02 23.80 5.74
CA SER A 65 -19.04 25.19 5.24
C SER A 65 -17.69 25.92 5.39
N ASP A 66 -16.86 25.52 6.36
CA ASP A 66 -15.53 26.06 6.60
C ASP A 66 -14.49 24.96 6.85
N VAL A 67 -13.48 24.89 5.97
CA VAL A 67 -12.39 23.90 6.03
C VAL A 67 -11.13 24.44 6.71
N SER A 68 -11.16 25.68 7.21
CA SER A 68 -9.99 26.38 7.74
C SER A 68 -9.34 25.66 8.92
N GLU A 69 -10.14 25.08 9.82
CA GLU A 69 -9.65 24.31 10.97
C GLU A 69 -8.87 23.06 10.52
N THR A 70 -9.45 22.27 9.62
CA THR A 70 -8.79 21.08 9.05
C THR A 70 -7.48 21.45 8.36
N ILE A 71 -7.48 22.53 7.57
CA ILE A 71 -6.26 23.01 6.89
C ILE A 71 -5.19 23.43 7.91
N ASN A 72 -5.58 24.11 8.99
CA ASN A 72 -4.63 24.53 10.03
C ASN A 72 -4.03 23.31 10.76
N SER A 73 -4.84 22.30 11.09
CA SER A 73 -4.34 21.06 11.69
C SER A 73 -3.36 20.34 10.75
N ILE A 74 -3.72 20.15 9.48
CA ILE A 74 -2.83 19.52 8.48
C ILE A 74 -1.54 20.31 8.35
N ARG A 75 -1.63 21.65 8.33
CA ARG A 75 -0.45 22.52 8.24
C ARG A 75 0.48 22.30 9.43
N GLU A 76 -0.04 22.29 10.66
CA GLU A 76 0.77 22.05 11.86
C GLU A 76 1.48 20.70 11.82
N ASP A 77 0.78 19.64 11.40
CA ASP A 77 1.34 18.30 11.32
C ASP A 77 2.44 18.20 10.26
N VAL A 78 2.24 18.80 9.08
CA VAL A 78 3.26 18.88 8.04
C VAL A 78 4.46 19.68 8.50
N PHE A 79 4.27 20.81 9.21
CA PHE A 79 5.37 21.58 9.77
C PHE A 79 6.17 20.77 10.79
N LYS A 80 5.50 20.10 11.73
CA LYS A 80 6.16 19.23 12.72
C LYS A 80 6.95 18.12 12.02
N ALA A 81 6.33 17.38 11.11
CA ALA A 81 7.00 16.29 10.37
C ALA A 81 8.19 16.78 9.55
N THR A 82 8.06 17.94 8.90
CA THR A 82 9.16 18.55 8.13
C THR A 82 10.29 18.97 9.06
N ILE A 83 9.98 19.62 10.19
CA ILE A 83 10.98 20.02 11.18
C ILE A 83 11.67 18.80 11.75
N ASP A 84 10.93 17.76 12.15
CA ASP A 84 11.47 16.54 12.75
C ASP A 84 12.41 15.78 11.79
N ALA A 85 12.19 15.91 10.47
CA ALA A 85 13.10 15.35 9.46
C ALA A 85 14.48 16.02 9.42
N TYR A 86 14.59 17.29 9.85
CA TYR A 86 15.85 18.06 9.86
C TYR A 86 16.41 18.30 11.27
N ILE A 87 15.52 18.31 12.27
CA ILE A 87 15.78 18.60 13.68
C ILE A 87 15.13 17.47 14.49
N PRO A 88 15.84 16.35 14.71
CA PRO A 88 15.28 15.23 15.44
C PRO A 88 14.83 15.66 16.85
N PRO A 89 13.77 15.03 17.40
CA PRO A 89 13.31 15.36 18.74
C PRO A 89 14.41 15.11 19.78
N GLN A 90 14.55 16.02 20.74
CA GLN A 90 15.54 15.95 21.83
C GLN A 90 17.01 15.82 21.36
N SER A 91 17.32 16.30 20.15
CA SER A 91 18.67 16.28 19.60
C SER A 91 19.49 17.51 20.00
N LEU A 92 20.79 17.30 20.18
CA LEU A 92 21.78 18.37 20.26
C LEU A 92 21.86 19.13 18.93
N GLU A 93 22.17 20.43 19.00
CA GLU A 93 22.25 21.32 17.84
C GLU A 93 23.21 20.81 16.74
N GLU A 94 24.25 20.08 17.13
CA GLU A 94 25.24 19.49 16.21
C GLU A 94 24.66 18.38 15.33
N MET A 95 23.54 17.78 15.73
CA MET A 95 22.85 16.75 14.96
C MET A 95 21.81 17.31 13.98
N TRP A 96 21.63 18.63 13.93
CA TRP A 96 20.65 19.26 13.04
C TRP A 96 21.21 19.33 11.62
N ILE A 97 20.42 18.91 10.64
CA ILE A 97 20.84 18.85 9.24
C ILE A 97 20.35 20.11 8.52
N PHE A 98 21.11 21.19 8.58
CA PHE A 98 20.78 22.46 7.91
C PHE A 98 21.06 22.48 6.40
N ARG A 99 21.71 21.42 5.88
CA ARG A 99 22.30 21.40 4.52
C ARG A 99 21.27 21.40 3.38
N ALA A 100 19.98 21.20 3.65
CA ALA A 100 18.95 21.03 2.61
C ALA A 100 18.11 22.29 2.32
N ALA A 101 18.06 23.28 3.21
CA ALA A 101 17.44 24.56 2.91
C ALA A 101 18.54 25.47 2.37
N GLY A 102 18.59 25.72 1.05
CA GLY A 102 19.65 26.42 0.30
C GLY A 102 19.93 27.88 0.70
N THR A 103 20.09 28.13 1.98
CA THR A 103 20.27 29.40 2.65
C THR A 103 21.39 29.20 3.65
N SER A 104 22.44 30.00 3.50
CA SER A 104 23.61 30.09 4.37
C SER A 104 23.29 29.71 5.83
N GLU A 105 23.91 28.62 6.28
CA GLU A 105 23.82 27.96 7.59
C GLU A 105 23.91 28.94 8.79
N GLU A 106 24.52 30.11 8.57
CA GLU A 106 24.74 31.17 9.53
C GLU A 106 23.49 32.00 9.89
N ARG A 107 22.45 32.01 9.05
CA ARG A 107 21.26 32.87 9.25
C ARG A 107 20.18 32.23 10.12
N PHE A 108 20.10 30.89 10.17
CA PHE A 108 19.02 30.18 10.87
C PHE A 108 19.39 29.69 12.28
N ARG A 109 20.68 29.48 12.55
CA ARG A 109 21.21 29.07 13.87
C ARG A 109 20.68 29.92 15.05
N PRO A 110 20.76 31.27 15.01
CA PRO A 110 20.33 32.08 16.16
C PRO A 110 18.81 32.09 16.37
N ARG A 111 18.00 31.82 15.32
CA ARG A 111 16.53 31.89 15.39
C ARG A 111 15.90 30.63 15.97
N PHE A 112 16.51 29.47 15.77
CA PHE A 112 15.98 28.19 16.26
C PHE A 112 16.60 27.73 17.58
N ALA A 113 17.80 28.21 17.95
CA ALA A 113 18.40 27.95 19.27
C ALA A 113 17.50 28.41 20.43
N ASN A 114 16.72 29.48 20.24
CA ASN A 114 15.77 29.97 21.25
C ASN A 114 14.40 29.25 21.23
N CYS A 115 14.13 28.38 20.26
CA CYS A 115 12.80 27.80 20.08
C CYS A 115 12.55 26.54 20.93
N ARG A 116 13.55 26.05 21.68
CA ARG A 116 13.40 24.89 22.57
C ARG A 116 14.28 24.96 23.84
N VAL A 117 14.55 26.16 24.34
CA VAL A 117 15.10 26.39 25.71
C VAL A 117 14.01 26.89 26.67
N ALA A 118 12.83 27.26 26.15
CA ALA A 118 11.64 27.55 26.95
C ALA A 118 10.66 26.37 26.87
N GLY A 119 10.97 25.32 27.62
CA GLY A 119 10.13 24.14 27.87
C GLY A 119 10.65 23.43 29.11
#